data_AF-A0AAW7A918-F1
#
_entry.id   AF-A0AAW7A918-F1
#
_cell.length_a   1.000
_cell.length_b   1.000
_cell.length_c   1.000
_cell.angle_alpha   90.00
_cell.angle_beta   90.00
_cell.angle_gamma   90.00
#
_symmetry.space_group_name_H-M   'P 1'
#
loop_
_entity.id
_entity.type
_entity.pdbx_description
1 polymer ?
#
loop_
_entity_poly.entity_id
_entity_poly.type
_entity_poly.pdbx_seq_one_letter_code
_entity_poly.pdbx_strand_id
1 'polypeptide(L)'
;MAYKHFIRELLGLAIVVSVVFGVLGVMLELFALTALWEHQQTIADVFFHESLYFIVFLIPPYFLWKLINRPELVSADQAYLAMKLEAESRQ
;
A
#
# COMPACT_ATOMS: atom_id res chain seq x y z
N MET A 1 -13.40 0.56 20.93
CA MET A 1 -12.86 1.75 20.24
C MET A 1 -11.42 1.53 19.77
N ALA A 2 -10.46 1.22 20.66
CA ALA A 2 -9.04 1.02 20.32
C ALA A 2 -8.77 -0.04 19.22
N TYR A 3 -9.47 -1.19 19.24
CA TYR A 3 -9.31 -2.23 18.22
C TYR A 3 -9.67 -1.77 16.80
N LYS A 4 -10.71 -0.94 16.65
CA LYS A 4 -11.11 -0.40 15.34
C LYS A 4 -10.07 0.59 14.80
N HIS A 5 -9.46 1.39 15.67
CA HIS A 5 -8.35 2.27 15.31
C HIS A 5 -7.11 1.45 14.89
N PHE A 6 -6.73 0.41 15.63
CA PHE A 6 -5.61 -0.47 15.28
C PHE A 6 -5.82 -1.20 13.94
N ILE A 7 -7.04 -1.68 13.65
CA ILE A 7 -7.35 -2.26 12.33
C ILE A 7 -7.11 -1.22 11.22
N ARG A 8 -7.49 0.04 11.46
CA ARG A 8 -7.33 1.10 10.46
C ARG A 8 -5.86 1.39 10.16
N GLU A 9 -5.03 1.46 11.21
CA GLU A 9 -3.57 1.60 11.11
C GLU A 9 -2.96 0.43 10.32
N LEU A 10 -3.33 -0.80 10.65
CA LEU A 10 -2.86 -2.00 9.95
C LEU A 10 -3.29 -2.00 8.48
N LEU A 11 -4.51 -1.54 8.18
CA LEU A 11 -4.99 -1.38 6.82
C LEU A 11 -4.20 -0.33 6.04
N GLY A 12 -3.89 0.80 6.68
CA GLY A 12 -3.04 1.84 6.13
C GLY A 12 -1.65 1.30 5.78
N LEU A 13 -1.04 0.55 6.70
CA LEU A 13 0.25 -0.09 6.46
C LEU A 13 0.18 -1.09 5.29
N ALA A 14 -0.87 -1.92 5.23
CA ALA A 14 -1.07 -2.88 4.15
C ALA A 14 -1.20 -2.18 2.78
N ILE A 15 -1.87 -1.02 2.73
CA ILE A 15 -1.95 -0.18 1.52
C ILE A 15 -0.56 0.29 1.12
N VAL A 16 0.22 0.86 2.06
CA VAL A 16 1.56 1.38 1.77
C VAL A 16 2.46 0.27 1.23
N VAL A 17 2.50 -0.88 1.89
CA VAL A 17 3.31 -2.04 1.47
C VAL A 17 2.91 -2.48 0.06
N SER A 18 1.60 -2.57 -0.21
CA SER A 18 1.10 -2.97 -1.52
C SER A 18 1.47 -1.96 -2.63
N VAL A 19 1.40 -0.65 -2.34
CA VAL A 19 1.81 0.39 -3.29
C VAL A 19 3.32 0.33 -3.56
N VAL A 20 4.15 0.14 -2.52
CA VAL A 20 5.61 0.00 -2.69
C VAL A 20 5.92 -1.17 -3.62
N PHE A 21 5.30 -2.32 -3.40
CA PHE A 21 5.47 -3.47 -4.29
C PHE A 21 4.99 -3.20 -5.71
N GLY A 22 3.85 -2.53 -5.89
CA GLY A 22 3.37 -2.13 -7.21
C GLY A 22 4.36 -1.22 -7.95
N VAL A 23 4.95 -0.24 -7.26
CA VAL A 23 5.96 0.66 -7.83
C VAL A 23 7.23 -0.10 -8.22
N LEU A 24 7.68 -1.04 -7.40
CA LEU A 24 8.82 -1.91 -7.74
C LEU A 24 8.53 -2.74 -9.00
N GLY A 25 7.30 -3.26 -9.15
CA GLY A 25 6.88 -3.95 -10.37
C GLY A 25 7.00 -3.08 -11.62
N VAL A 26 6.52 -1.83 -11.55
CA VAL A 26 6.64 -0.87 -12.66
C VAL A 26 8.11 -0.54 -12.97
N MET A 27 8.96 -0.40 -11.95
CA MET A 27 10.40 -0.20 -12.17
C MET A 27 11.04 -1.38 -12.89
N LEU A 28 10.67 -2.62 -12.53
CA LEU A 28 11.17 -3.82 -13.21
C LEU A 28 10.73 -3.86 -14.68
N GLU A 29 9.51 -3.46 -15.00
CA GLU A 29 9.07 -3.34 -16.41
C GLU A 29 9.89 -2.31 -17.19
N LEU A 30 10.21 -1.15 -16.59
CA LEU A 30 11.05 -0.14 -17.23
C LEU A 30 12.48 -0.66 -17.49
N PHE A 31 13.04 -1.42 -16.55
CA PHE A 31 14.33 -2.07 -16.73
C PHE A 31 14.28 -3.18 -17.78
N ALA A 32 13.20 -3.96 -17.83
CA ALA A 32 12.99 -4.97 -18.85
C ALA A 32 12.91 -4.37 -20.26
N LEU A 33 12.20 -3.24 -20.41
CA LEU A 33 12.12 -2.49 -21.67
C LEU A 33 13.49 -1.95 -22.11
N THR A 34 14.28 -1.46 -21.16
CA THR A 34 15.65 -0.98 -21.44
C THR A 34 16.55 -2.15 -21.85
N ALA A 35 16.45 -3.30 -21.18
CA ALA A 35 17.20 -4.50 -21.52
C ALA A 35 16.80 -5.06 -22.91
N LEU A 36 15.52 -4.97 -23.29
CA LEU A 36 15.07 -5.30 -24.65
C LEU A 36 15.74 -4.40 -25.70
N TRP A 37 15.85 -3.10 -25.42
CA TRP A 37 16.53 -2.15 -26.31
C TRP A 37 18.00 -2.51 -26.50
N GLU A 38 18.70 -2.85 -25.41
CA GLU A 38 20.10 -3.31 -25.41
C GLU A 38 20.28 -4.74 -25.95
N HIS A 39 19.23 -5.35 -26.49
CA HIS A 39 19.20 -6.72 -27.01
C HIS A 39 19.59 -7.80 -25.98
N GLN A 40 19.49 -7.49 -24.69
CA GLN A 40 19.72 -8.41 -23.58
C GLN A 40 18.46 -9.22 -23.28
N GLN A 41 18.10 -10.11 -24.21
CA GLN A 41 16.85 -10.92 -24.18
C GLN A 41 16.67 -11.69 -22.86
N THR A 42 17.74 -12.31 -22.34
CA THR A 42 17.68 -13.08 -21.08
C THR A 42 17.35 -12.20 -19.88
N ILE A 43 17.94 -11.00 -19.81
CA ILE A 43 17.74 -10.06 -18.70
C ILE A 43 16.33 -9.47 -18.76
N ALA A 44 15.88 -9.13 -19.97
CA ALA A 44 14.52 -8.65 -20.19
C ALA A 44 13.47 -9.67 -19.76
N ASP A 45 13.62 -10.94 -20.14
CA ASP A 45 12.65 -11.99 -19.84
C ASP A 45 12.54 -12.25 -18.33
N VAL A 46 13.67 -12.27 -17.60
CA VAL A 46 13.68 -12.38 -16.14
C VAL A 46 12.94 -11.21 -15.49
N PHE A 47 13.22 -9.97 -15.92
CA PHE A 47 12.56 -8.80 -15.33
C PHE A 47 11.06 -8.73 -15.63
N PHE A 48 10.62 -9.12 -16.82
CA PHE A 48 9.18 -9.23 -17.12
C PHE A 48 8.51 -10.35 -16.32
N HIS A 49 9.16 -11.49 -16.16
CA HIS A 49 8.59 -12.58 -15.38
C HIS A 49 8.46 -12.21 -13.90
N GLU A 50 9.46 -11.54 -13.34
CA GLU A 50 9.43 -11.09 -11.95
C GLU A 50 8.45 -9.93 -11.71
N SER A 51 8.34 -8.99 -12.66
CA SER A 51 7.41 -7.84 -12.52
C SER A 51 5.94 -8.28 -12.41
N LEU A 52 5.55 -9.38 -13.07
CA LEU A 52 4.18 -9.91 -13.01
C LEU A 52 3.72 -10.22 -11.58
N TYR A 53 4.61 -10.73 -10.72
CA TYR A 53 4.27 -11.01 -9.33
C TYR A 53 3.97 -9.73 -8.54
N PHE A 54 4.63 -8.62 -8.88
CA PHE A 54 4.45 -7.33 -8.22
C PHE A 54 3.23 -6.56 -8.72
N ILE A 55 2.80 -6.75 -9.97
CA ILE A 55 1.59 -6.11 -10.52
C ILE A 55 0.33 -6.51 -9.74
N VAL A 56 0.27 -7.74 -9.23
CA VAL A 56 -0.85 -8.21 -8.40
C VAL A 56 -1.04 -7.34 -7.15
N PHE A 57 0.04 -6.73 -6.62
CA PHE A 57 -0.02 -5.82 -5.47
C PHE A 57 -0.63 -4.45 -5.78
N LEU A 58 -0.95 -4.12 -7.03
CA LEU A 58 -1.73 -2.92 -7.36
C LEU A 58 -3.24 -3.10 -7.08
N ILE A 59 -3.71 -4.34 -6.95
CA ILE A 59 -5.12 -4.66 -6.71
C ILE A 59 -5.54 -4.37 -5.25
N PRO A 60 -4.83 -4.84 -4.21
CA PRO A 60 -5.20 -4.62 -2.81
C PRO A 60 -5.39 -3.14 -2.42
N PRO A 61 -4.52 -2.18 -2.80
CA PRO A 61 -4.67 -0.77 -2.45
C PRO A 61 -6.05 -0.21 -2.79
N TYR A 62 -6.58 -0.57 -3.97
CA TYR A 62 -7.89 -0.09 -4.44
C TYR A 62 -9.04 -0.57 -3.54
N PHE A 63 -9.03 -1.84 -3.15
CA PHE A 63 -10.06 -2.41 -2.28
C PHE A 63 -9.89 -1.99 -0.82
N LEU A 64 -8.64 -1.90 -0.33
CA LEU A 64 -8.33 -1.51 1.04
C LEU A 64 -8.65 -0.03 1.29
N TRP A 65 -8.49 0.85 0.28
CA TRP A 65 -8.93 2.24 0.35
C TRP A 65 -10.45 2.36 0.59
N LYS A 66 -11.25 1.45 0.02
CA LYS A 66 -12.69 1.42 0.26
C LYS A 66 -13.03 0.92 1.68
N LEU A 67 -12.22 0.02 2.23
CA LEU A 67 -12.41 -0.48 3.60
C LEU A 67 -12.00 0.55 4.66
N ILE A 68 -10.89 1.28 4.46
CA ILE A 68 -10.38 2.24 5.45
C ILE A 68 -11.33 3.42 5.65
N ASN A 69 -12.05 3.81 4.58
CA ASN A 69 -13.03 4.90 4.57
C ASN A 69 -14.42 4.48 5.10
N ARG A 70 -14.57 3.30 5.69
CA ARG A 70 -15.86 2.94 6.30
C ARG A 70 -16.17 3.85 7.49
N PRO A 71 -17.40 4.36 7.61
CA PRO A 71 -17.77 5.37 8.62
C PRO A 71 -17.54 4.88 10.06
N GLU A 72 -17.63 3.57 10.30
CA GLU A 72 -17.34 2.95 11.59
C GLU A 72 -15.85 3.02 12.01
N LEU A 73 -14.93 2.98 11.05
CA LEU A 73 -13.49 3.09 11.33
C LEU A 73 -13.06 4.56 11.43
N VAL A 74 -13.67 5.44 10.63
CA VAL A 74 -13.43 6.88 10.68
C VAL A 74 -13.90 7.47 12.02
N SER A 75 -15.10 7.12 12.47
CA SER A 75 -15.63 7.59 13.76
C SER A 75 -14.81 7.08 14.96
N ALA A 76 -14.32 5.84 14.91
CA ALA A 76 -13.48 5.27 15.96
C ALA A 76 -12.14 6.00 16.09
N ASP A 77 -11.58 6.45 14.97
CA ASP A 77 -10.35 7.24 14.98
C ASP A 77 -10.55 8.67 15.44
N GLN A 78 -11.62 9.34 14.99
CA GLN A 78 -11.97 10.68 15.47
C GLN A 78 -12.20 10.67 16.98
N ALA A 79 -12.86 9.64 17.51
CA ALA A 79 -13.04 9.46 18.94
C ALA A 79 -11.71 9.23 19.69
N TYR A 80 -10.77 8.47 19.11
CA TYR A 80 -9.45 8.26 19.69
C TYR A 80 -8.61 9.54 19.71
N LEU A 81 -8.59 10.27 18.59
CA LEU A 81 -7.94 11.58 18.47
C LEU A 81 -8.51 12.59 19.48
N ALA A 82 -9.84 12.67 19.61
CA ALA A 82 -10.48 13.55 20.58
C ALA A 82 -10.09 13.23 22.03
N MET A 83 -10.12 11.94 22.41
CA MET A 83 -9.67 11.52 23.75
C MET A 83 -8.19 11.83 24.00
N LYS A 84 -7.32 11.66 23.00
CA LYS A 84 -5.89 11.99 23.12
C LYS A 84 -5.68 13.49 23.32
N LEU A 85 -6.39 14.31 22.54
CA LEU A 85 -6.29 15.77 22.60
C LEU A 85 -6.80 16.31 23.95
N GLU A 86 -7.89 15.75 24.47
CA GLU A 86 -8.38 16.07 25.82
C GLU A 86 -7.36 15.70 26.90
N ALA A 87 -6.67 14.55 26.77
CA ALA A 87 -5.65 14.13 27.71
C ALA A 87 -4.41 15.05 27.69
N GLU A 88 -3.97 15.48 26.50
CA GLU A 88 -2.87 16.44 26.35
C GLU A 88 -3.25 17.85 26.85
N SER A 89 -4.51 18.28 26.68
CA SER A 89 -4.98 19.59 27.16
C SER A 89 -5.09 19.71 28.69
N ARG A 90 -5.06 18.59 29.41
CA ARG A 90 -5.14 18.52 30.88
C ARG A 90 -3.78 18.43 31.57
N GLN A 91 -2.69 18.32 30.81
CA GLN A 91 -1.31 18.43 31.31
C GLN A 91 -0.81 19.86 31.23
#